data_AF-A0A3R7VYX4-F1
#
_entry.id   AF-A0A3R7VYX4-F1
#
_cell.length_a   1.000
_cell.length_b   1.000
_cell.length_c   1.000
_cell.angle_alpha   90.00
_cell.angle_beta   90.00
_cell.angle_gamma   90.00
#
_symmetry.space_group_name_H-M   'P 1'
#
loop_
_entity.id
_entity.type
_entity.pdbx_description
1 polymer ?
#
loop_
_entity_poly.entity_id
_entity_poly.type
_entity_poly.pdbx_seq_one_letter_code
_entity_poly.pdbx_strand_id
1 'polypeptide(L)' 'MHIREDDDKLNVPIDPIRISADMDVNSLVEQMKGCAFGAGRVSEAVDIYCEMITENTTKFFGLAGAMVPAGMRHIISD' A
#
# COMPACT_ATOMS: atom_id res chain seq x y z
N MET A 1 -12.08 -28.63 0.61
CA MET A 1 -11.79 -27.18 0.60
C MET A 1 -13.12 -26.48 0.41
N HIS A 2 -13.78 -26.11 1.51
CA HIS A 2 -15.01 -25.32 1.46
C HIS A 2 -14.61 -23.87 1.25
N ILE A 3 -14.76 -23.37 0.02
CA ILE A 3 -14.71 -21.94 -0.24
C ILE A 3 -16.04 -21.40 0.30
N ARG A 4 -15.97 -20.68 1.43
CA ARG A 4 -17.09 -19.83 1.86
C ARG A 4 -17.21 -18.73 0.82
N GLU A 5 -18.35 -18.64 0.16
CA GLU A 5 -18.70 -17.52 -0.71
C GLU A 5 -18.88 -16.28 0.18
N ASP A 6 -17.79 -15.53 0.33
CA ASP A 6 -17.87 -14.16 0.84
C ASP A 6 -18.40 -13.27 -0.31
N ASP A 7 -19.70 -13.36 -0.58
CA ASP A 7 -20.42 -12.62 -1.66
C ASP A 7 -20.25 -11.09 -1.60
N ASP A 8 -19.73 -10.56 -0.49
CA ASP A 8 -19.55 -9.12 -0.27
C ASP A 8 -18.27 -8.55 -0.90
N LYS A 9 -17.33 -9.41 -1.34
CA LYS A 9 -16.01 -8.97 -1.86
C LYS A 9 -16.05 -8.35 -3.25
N LEU A 10 -17.19 -8.44 -3.96
CA LEU A 10 -17.36 -7.90 -5.32
C LEU A 10 -18.24 -6.64 -5.35
N ASN A 11 -18.62 -6.10 -4.18
CA ASN A 11 -19.50 -4.93 -4.09
C ASN A 11 -18.79 -3.58 -4.28
N VAL A 12 -17.45 -3.58 -4.34
CA VAL A 12 -16.66 -2.38 -4.62
C VAL A 12 -16.14 -2.45 -6.07
N PRO A 13 -16.62 -1.58 -6.97
CA PRO A 13 -16.14 -1.56 -8.35
C PRO A 13 -14.69 -1.07 -8.41
N ILE A 14 -13.93 -1.57 -9.40
CA ILE A 14 -12.58 -1.07 -9.68
C ILE A 14 -12.65 0.32 -10.29
N ASP A 15 -11.88 1.25 -9.74
CA ASP A 15 -11.72 2.62 -10.24
C ASP A 15 -10.30 2.83 -10.81
N PRO A 16 -10.14 2.99 -12.14
CA PRO A 16 -8.85 3.21 -12.76
C PRO A 16 -8.24 4.58 -12.41
N ILE A 17 -6.93 4.58 -12.13
CA ILE A 17 -6.15 5.80 -11.87
C ILE A 17 -6.23 6.77 -13.07
N ARG A 18 -6.49 8.05 -12.79
CA ARG A 18 -6.45 9.13 -13.78
C ARG A 18 -5.26 10.04 -13.51
N ILE A 19 -4.20 9.91 -14.30
CA ILE A 19 -2.98 10.71 -14.12
C ILE A 19 -3.16 12.13 -14.68
N SER A 20 -2.69 13.13 -13.94
CA SER A 20 -2.59 14.53 -14.37
C SER A 20 -1.17 15.06 -14.18
N ALA A 21 -0.83 16.14 -14.90
CA ALA A 21 0.51 16.72 -14.88
C ALA A 21 0.94 17.27 -13.50
N ASP A 22 -0.03 17.77 -12.72
CA ASP A 22 0.20 18.40 -11.42
C ASP A 22 0.01 17.43 -10.23
N MET A 23 -0.02 16.13 -10.50
CA MET A 23 -0.25 15.11 -9.47
C MET A 23 1.00 14.89 -8.61
N ASP A 24 0.84 15.02 -7.29
CA ASP A 24 1.87 14.62 -6.34
C ASP A 24 1.81 13.11 -6.02
N VAL A 25 2.85 12.63 -5.34
CA VAL A 25 2.97 11.20 -4.98
C VAL A 25 1.83 10.76 -4.06
N ASN A 26 1.37 11.62 -3.16
CA ASN A 26 0.26 11.31 -2.26
C ASN A 26 -1.05 11.07 -3.04
N SER A 27 -1.39 12.00 -3.94
CA SER A 27 -2.58 11.91 -4.80
C SER A 27 -2.53 10.67 -5.71
N LEU A 28 -1.33 10.28 -6.17
CA LEU A 28 -1.15 9.04 -6.91
C LEU A 28 -1.51 7.81 -6.06
N VAL A 29 -0.98 7.73 -4.84
CA VAL A 29 -1.26 6.62 -3.91
C VAL A 29 -2.74 6.57 -3.53
N GLU A 30 -3.39 7.71 -3.30
CA GLU A 30 -4.82 7.77 -3.03
C GLU A 30 -5.65 7.20 -4.18
N GLN A 31 -5.32 7.51 -5.43
CA GLN A 31 -6.00 6.90 -6.57
C GLN A 31 -5.75 5.39 -6.70
N MET A 32 -4.66 4.86 -6.14
CA MET A 32 -4.41 3.41 -6.12
C MET A 32 -5.39 2.66 -5.21
N LYS A 33 -6.09 3.34 -4.28
CA LYS A 33 -7.08 2.73 -3.37
C LYS A 33 -8.23 2.03 -4.10
N GLY A 34 -8.67 2.59 -5.22
CA GLY A 34 -9.72 2.02 -6.07
C GLY A 34 -9.24 0.90 -7.00
N CYS A 35 -7.93 0.59 -7.02
CA CYS A 35 -7.34 -0.36 -7.94
C CYS A 35 -7.15 -1.76 -7.35
N ALA A 36 -7.14 -2.76 -8.21
CA ALA A 36 -6.87 -4.15 -7.85
C ALA A 36 -5.36 -4.46 -7.70
N PHE A 37 -5.05 -5.69 -7.27
CA PHE A 37 -3.71 -6.27 -7.21
C PHE A 37 -2.73 -5.49 -6.32
N GLY A 38 -1.52 -5.21 -6.81
CA GLY A 38 -0.49 -4.52 -6.07
C GLY A 38 -0.82 -3.05 -5.79
N ALA A 39 -1.68 -2.42 -6.60
CA ALA A 39 -1.98 -1.01 -6.46
C ALA A 39 -2.79 -0.72 -5.19
N GLY A 40 -3.96 -1.38 -5.04
CA GLY A 40 -4.77 -1.27 -3.83
C GLY A 40 -3.99 -1.68 -2.58
N ARG A 41 -3.17 -2.74 -2.67
CA ARG A 41 -2.32 -3.18 -1.56
C ARG A 41 -1.27 -2.15 -1.13
N VAL A 42 -0.72 -1.37 -2.06
CA VAL A 42 0.25 -0.32 -1.72
C VAL A 42 -0.45 0.84 -1.04
N SER A 43 -1.61 1.26 -1.53
CA SER A 43 -2.43 2.29 -0.87
C SER A 43 -2.84 1.87 0.55
N GLU A 44 -3.31 0.64 0.72
CA GLU A 44 -3.64 0.09 2.04
C GLU A 44 -2.42 0.05 2.97
N ALA A 45 -1.25 -0.33 2.47
CA ALA A 45 -0.02 -0.34 3.28
C ALA A 45 0.40 1.07 3.72
N VAL A 46 0.16 2.09 2.89
CA VAL A 46 0.40 3.49 3.25
C VAL A 46 -0.55 3.93 4.36
N ASP A 47 -1.87 3.65 4.23
CA ASP A 47 -2.87 3.97 5.26
C ASP A 47 -2.47 3.37 6.62
N ILE A 48 -2.14 2.07 6.65
CA ILE A 48 -1.68 1.36 7.85
C ILE A 48 -0.41 2.01 8.43
N TYR A 49 0.57 2.31 7.60
CA TYR A 49 1.83 2.89 8.07
C TYR A 49 1.66 4.32 8.60
N CYS A 50 0.80 5.13 7.97
CA CYS A 50 0.42 6.45 8.46
C CYS A 50 -0.26 6.36 9.83
N GLU A 51 -1.17 5.41 10.04
CA GLU A 51 -1.78 5.14 11.35
C GLU A 51 -0.71 4.78 12.40
N MET A 52 0.19 3.84 12.07
CA MET A 52 1.30 3.44 12.95
C MET A 52 2.24 4.60 13.33
N ILE A 53 2.46 5.57 12.44
CA ILE A 53 3.26 6.76 12.71
C ILE A 53 2.51 7.70 13.66
N THR A 54 1.21 7.86 13.45
CA THR A 54 0.37 8.82 14.20
C THR A 54 0.14 8.34 15.64
N GLU A 55 0.09 7.03 15.85
CA GLU A 55 -0.11 6.43 17.16
C GLU A 55 1.19 6.14 17.93
N ASN A 56 1.12 6.17 19.26
CA ASN A 56 2.24 5.80 20.14
C ASN A 56 2.36 4.27 20.27
N THR A 57 2.76 3.62 19.17
CA THR A 57 2.91 2.17 19.06
C THR A 57 4.37 1.78 18.84
N THR A 58 4.72 0.54 19.20
CA THR A 58 6.03 -0.07 18.90
C THR A 58 6.01 -0.66 17.49
N LYS A 59 6.95 -0.23 16.63
CA LYS A 59 7.07 -0.71 15.25
C LYS A 59 8.09 -1.83 15.18
N PHE A 60 7.68 -3.01 14.70
CA PHE A 60 8.60 -4.07 14.33
C PHE A 60 8.83 -4.04 12.83
N PHE A 61 10.09 -3.93 12.40
CA PHE A 61 10.46 -3.86 10.99
C PHE A 61 11.40 -5.03 10.63
N GLY A 62 10.85 -6.01 9.91
CA GLY A 62 11.59 -7.13 9.34
C GLY A 62 11.72 -6.96 7.83
N LEU A 63 12.92 -7.21 7.29
CA LEU A 63 13.19 -7.08 5.86
C LEU A 63 13.98 -8.27 5.31
N ALA A 64 13.85 -8.52 4.01
CA ALA A 64 14.68 -9.50 3.34
C ALA A 64 16.12 -8.98 3.20
N GLY A 65 17.11 -9.85 3.44
CA GLY A 65 18.53 -9.47 3.35
C GLY A 65 18.94 -8.88 1.99
N ALA A 66 18.25 -9.28 0.92
CA ALA A 66 18.50 -8.78 -0.44
C ALA A 66 18.10 -7.31 -0.66
N MET A 67 17.25 -6.70 0.19
CA MET A 67 16.79 -5.32 0.00
C MET A 67 17.95 -4.31 0.05
N VAL A 68 18.97 -4.55 0.88
CA VAL A 68 20.15 -3.68 1.00
C VAL A 68 21.00 -3.67 -0.28
N PRO A 69 21.52 -4.81 -0.79
CA PRO A 69 22.28 -4.82 -2.05
C PRO A 69 21.43 -4.51 -3.28
N ALA A 70 20.10 -4.65 -3.21
CA ALA A 70 19.18 -4.25 -4.28
C ALA A 70 18.94 -2.73 -4.35
N GLY A 71 19.60 -1.93 -3.51
CA GLY A 71 19.57 -0.47 -3.58
C GLY A 71 18.63 0.22 -2.58
N MET A 72 17.93 -0.52 -1.71
CA MET A 72 17.02 0.07 -0.72
C MET A 72 17.73 0.56 0.54
N ARG A 73 19.06 0.40 0.64
CA ARG A 73 19.85 0.71 1.84
C ARG A 73 19.56 2.10 2.40
N HIS A 74 19.55 3.12 1.53
CA HIS A 74 19.39 4.50 1.97
C HIS A 74 18.02 4.76 2.58
N ILE A 75 16.96 4.20 2.00
CA ILE A 75 15.59 4.31 2.53
C ILE A 75 15.45 3.60 3.89
N ILE A 76 16.15 2.49 4.08
CA ILE A 76 16.09 1.71 5.33
C ILE A 76 16.85 2.41 6.47
N SER A 77 17.92 3.13 6.15
CA SER A 77 18.82 3.73 7.16
C SER A 77 18.51 5.18 7.52
N ASP A 78 17.72 5.86 6.68
CA ASP A 78 17.24 7.23 6.93
C ASP A 78 16.19 7.23 8.06
#